data_AF-A0AA88VTA6-F1
#
_entry.id   AF-A0AA88VTA6-F1
#
_cell.length_a   1.000
_cell.length_b   1.000
_cell.length_c   1.000
_cell.angle_alpha   90.00
_cell.angle_beta   90.00
_cell.angle_gamma   90.00
#
_symmetry.space_group_name_H-M   'P 1'
#
loop_
_entity.id
_entity.type
_entity.pdbx_description
1 polymer ?
#
loop_
_entity_poly.entity_id
_entity_poly.type
_entity_poly.pdbx_seq_one_letter_code
_entity_poly.pdbx_strand_id
1 'polypeptide(L)'
;MPISGGRRRAPPTTLTMLIVSRNCRGFGSSKKVWALRRLCRQFSPDLLLLSETKIPSSSLSPILSALGYTNNQLIDPLRSAGGLCLAWKLGVDIEVEPTTDNVSKVNNIQLELDEELKREESIWLDRSRLQRIFEGDINTKFFHLTIIVRRRRNAIEFFKTSDEVWVSSRKPIGDCFNDHFHNIFTSTDPSFPPDLDNLISPVVTAEDNHMLCAIPDEAEIKETINRMGEHKAPGPDGMTVLFYKTYWNITKLTIINSVQSFFAYGFLLKEQNHTLLTLIPKSANPTSVNHYRTISLCNVTYKIISAILANRLKAILHKLISPLQAAFIPNRLISDNSILVQEI
;
A
#
# COMPACT_ATOMS: atom_id res chain seq x y z
N MET A 1 38.51 58.98 -41.35
CA MET A 1 38.97 58.14 -40.21
C MET A 1 40.30 58.69 -39.75
N PRO A 2 40.42 59.09 -38.46
CA PRO A 2 40.81 58.14 -37.42
C PRO A 2 39.95 58.23 -36.14
N ILE A 3 40.23 57.28 -35.26
CA ILE A 3 39.41 56.75 -34.15
C ILE A 3 39.60 57.61 -32.89
N SER A 4 38.49 57.97 -32.24
CA SER A 4 38.48 58.68 -30.96
C SER A 4 38.87 57.76 -29.80
N GLY A 5 39.78 58.25 -28.95
CA GLY A 5 40.31 57.54 -27.80
C GLY A 5 39.29 57.38 -26.67
N GLY A 6 39.03 56.14 -26.28
CA GLY A 6 38.31 55.80 -25.05
C GLY A 6 39.22 55.89 -23.83
N ARG A 7 38.78 56.66 -22.82
CA ARG A 7 39.47 56.85 -21.53
C ARG A 7 39.70 55.50 -20.82
N ARG A 8 40.96 55.07 -20.72
CA ARG A 8 41.37 54.00 -19.77
C ARG A 8 41.51 54.62 -18.38
N ARG A 9 40.81 54.08 -17.37
CA ARG A 9 41.05 54.41 -15.96
C ARG A 9 42.38 53.79 -15.52
N ALA A 10 43.17 54.51 -14.72
CA ALA A 10 44.36 54.00 -14.05
C ALA A 10 43.98 52.85 -13.08
N PRO A 11 44.86 51.85 -12.87
CA PRO A 11 44.57 50.73 -11.98
C PRO A 11 44.53 51.21 -10.51
N PRO A 12 43.52 50.82 -9.72
CA PRO A 12 43.43 51.21 -8.32
C PRO A 12 44.44 50.40 -7.46
N THR A 13 45.07 51.10 -6.52
CA THR A 13 46.24 50.67 -5.73
C THR A 13 45.92 49.86 -4.47
N THR A 14 44.74 49.25 -4.37
CA THR A 14 44.38 48.28 -3.32
C THR A 14 43.45 47.23 -3.92
N LEU A 15 43.87 45.95 -3.90
CA LEU A 15 43.10 44.80 -4.37
C LEU A 15 41.93 44.49 -3.41
N THR A 16 40.92 45.36 -3.39
CA THR A 16 39.66 45.09 -2.69
C THR A 16 38.74 44.29 -3.59
N MET A 17 38.51 43.03 -3.25
CA MET A 17 37.59 42.13 -3.96
C MET A 17 36.14 42.64 -3.86
N LEU A 18 35.44 42.72 -5.00
CA LEU A 18 34.05 43.16 -5.03
C LEU A 18 33.09 41.98 -5.17
N ILE A 19 32.21 41.82 -4.19
CA ILE A 19 31.17 40.79 -4.16
C ILE A 19 29.80 41.41 -4.42
N VAL A 20 29.01 40.81 -5.31
CA VAL A 20 27.60 41.15 -5.51
C VAL A 20 26.72 39.93 -5.26
N SER A 21 25.73 40.10 -4.39
CA SER A 21 24.65 39.11 -4.17
C SER A 21 23.30 39.68 -4.60
N ARG A 22 22.51 38.90 -5.35
CA ARG A 22 21.18 39.32 -5.81
C ARG A 22 20.18 38.17 -5.87
N ASN A 23 19.06 38.35 -5.17
CA ASN A 23 17.87 37.54 -5.39
C ASN A 23 17.16 37.99 -6.68
N CYS A 24 17.01 37.07 -7.62
CA CYS A 24 16.58 37.35 -8.99
C CYS A 24 15.08 37.09 -9.22
N ARG A 25 14.44 36.27 -8.36
CA ARG A 25 13.04 35.80 -8.50
C ARG A 25 12.71 35.42 -9.95
N GLY A 26 13.62 34.70 -10.59
CA GLY A 26 13.55 34.18 -11.95
C GLY A 26 14.15 35.06 -13.05
N PHE A 27 14.91 34.46 -13.97
CA PHE A 27 15.54 35.12 -15.14
C PHE A 27 14.75 35.04 -16.45
N GLY A 28 13.50 34.56 -16.42
CA GLY A 28 12.69 34.28 -17.63
C GLY A 28 12.34 35.46 -18.55
N SER A 29 12.90 36.66 -18.36
CA SER A 29 12.69 37.79 -19.28
C SER A 29 13.98 38.53 -19.62
N SER A 30 14.10 38.96 -20.88
CA SER A 30 15.28 39.68 -21.41
C SER A 30 15.63 40.95 -20.63
N LYS A 31 14.63 41.59 -20.00
CA LYS A 31 14.82 42.78 -19.15
C LYS A 31 15.67 42.49 -17.91
N LYS A 32 15.48 41.33 -17.26
CA LYS A 32 16.22 40.96 -16.05
C LYS A 32 17.67 40.57 -16.36
N VAL A 33 17.89 39.87 -17.48
CA VAL A 33 19.24 39.60 -18.01
C VAL A 33 19.96 40.90 -18.37
N TRP A 34 19.27 41.87 -18.96
CA TRP A 34 19.83 43.19 -19.26
C TRP A 34 20.20 43.96 -17.98
N ALA A 35 19.35 43.91 -16.95
CA ALA A 35 19.65 44.51 -15.65
C ALA A 35 20.90 43.89 -14.99
N LEU A 36 21.08 42.58 -15.09
CA LEU A 36 22.30 41.91 -14.63
C LEU A 36 23.52 42.35 -15.44
N ARG A 37 23.42 42.41 -16.78
CA ARG A 37 24.50 42.90 -17.65
C ARG A 37 24.91 44.34 -17.32
N ARG A 38 23.94 45.21 -17.08
CA ARG A 38 24.19 46.60 -16.67
C ARG A 38 24.93 46.66 -15.34
N LEU A 39 24.51 45.86 -14.36
CA LEU A 39 25.16 45.78 -13.05
C LEU A 39 26.61 45.32 -13.19
N CYS A 40 26.85 44.21 -13.88
CA CYS A 40 28.19 43.67 -14.08
C CYS A 40 29.09 44.63 -14.88
N ARG A 41 28.54 45.41 -15.82
CA ARG A 41 29.32 46.45 -16.54
C ARG A 41 29.65 47.66 -15.67
N GLN A 42 28.76 48.03 -14.75
CA GLN A 42 28.95 49.21 -13.91
C GLN A 42 29.94 48.95 -12.77
N PHE A 43 29.85 47.77 -12.17
CA PHE A 43 30.60 47.45 -10.95
C PHE A 43 31.72 46.45 -11.16
N SER A 44 31.68 45.69 -12.27
CA SER A 44 32.66 44.63 -12.59
C SER A 44 33.02 43.73 -11.39
N PRO A 45 32.03 43.05 -10.76
CA PRO A 45 32.28 42.22 -9.57
C PRO A 45 33.30 41.12 -9.84
N ASP A 46 34.04 40.73 -8.82
CA ASP A 46 34.95 39.59 -8.86
C ASP A 46 34.22 38.28 -8.54
N LEU A 47 33.19 38.37 -7.70
CA LEU A 47 32.29 37.28 -7.32
C LEU A 47 30.83 37.72 -7.39
N LEU A 48 30.00 36.85 -7.94
CA LEU A 48 28.59 37.04 -8.17
C LEU A 48 27.78 35.88 -7.58
N LEU A 49 26.87 36.18 -6.65
CA LEU A 49 25.92 35.24 -6.08
C LEU A 49 24.51 35.60 -6.54
N LEU A 50 23.85 34.66 -7.23
CA LEU A 50 22.47 34.81 -7.68
C LEU A 50 21.61 33.74 -7.01
N SER A 51 20.55 34.16 -6.33
CA SER A 51 19.55 33.26 -5.76
C SER A 51 18.22 33.40 -6.46
N GLU A 52 17.42 32.33 -6.44
CA GLU A 52 16.14 32.24 -7.14
C GLU A 52 16.28 32.51 -8.65
N THR A 53 17.21 31.84 -9.31
CA THR A 53 17.44 31.98 -10.76
C THR A 53 16.23 31.54 -11.60
N LYS A 54 15.46 30.55 -11.13
CA LYS A 54 14.28 29.90 -11.78
C LYS A 54 14.48 29.54 -13.26
N ILE A 55 15.73 29.38 -13.68
CA ILE A 55 16.11 28.92 -15.01
C ILE A 55 17.16 27.83 -14.84
N PRO A 56 17.23 26.85 -15.75
CA PRO A 56 18.23 25.81 -15.67
C PRO A 56 19.64 26.36 -15.89
N SER A 57 20.62 25.68 -15.29
CA SER A 57 22.06 25.93 -15.33
C SER A 57 22.58 26.03 -16.77
N SER A 58 22.04 25.20 -17.68
CA SER A 58 22.31 25.23 -19.13
C SER A 58 21.98 26.58 -19.79
N SER A 59 20.94 27.27 -19.32
CA SER A 59 20.54 28.59 -19.83
C SER A 59 21.30 29.74 -19.17
N LEU A 60 21.73 29.55 -17.92
CA LEU A 60 22.45 30.57 -17.16
C LEU A 60 23.95 30.62 -17.50
N SER A 61 24.57 29.47 -17.77
CA SER A 61 26.00 29.36 -18.07
C SER A 61 26.48 30.26 -19.24
N PRO A 62 25.80 30.31 -20.41
CA PRO A 62 26.18 31.21 -21.50
C PRO A 62 26.12 32.70 -21.11
N ILE A 63 25.19 33.07 -20.23
CA ILE A 63 25.04 34.44 -19.75
C ILE A 63 26.22 34.82 -18.87
N LEU A 64 26.65 33.92 -17.97
CA LEU A 64 27.79 34.14 -17.08
C LEU A 64 29.11 34.23 -17.85
N SER A 65 29.31 33.34 -18.83
CA SER A 65 30.47 33.38 -19.72
C SER A 65 30.55 34.70 -20.51
N ALA A 66 29.42 35.16 -21.07
CA ALA A 66 29.35 36.46 -21.75
C ALA A 66 29.59 37.67 -20.82
N LEU A 67 29.53 37.48 -19.50
CA LEU A 67 29.81 38.49 -18.48
C LEU A 67 31.25 38.42 -17.95
N GLY A 68 32.06 37.47 -18.42
CA GLY A 68 33.47 37.30 -18.04
C GLY A 68 33.70 36.46 -16.78
N TYR A 69 32.70 35.72 -16.30
CA TYR A 69 32.87 34.75 -15.22
C TYR A 69 33.25 33.39 -15.82
N THR A 70 34.50 32.98 -15.58
CA THR A 70 35.06 31.72 -16.12
C THR A 70 34.78 30.53 -15.20
N ASN A 71 34.58 30.78 -13.91
CA ASN A 71 34.33 29.75 -12.91
C ASN A 71 32.93 29.92 -12.32
N ASN A 72 32.22 28.82 -12.06
CA ASN A 72 30.91 28.85 -11.41
C ASN A 72 30.53 27.52 -10.75
N GLN A 73 29.66 27.59 -9.75
CA GLN A 73 28.87 26.49 -9.19
C GLN A 73 27.39 26.82 -9.34
N LEU A 74 26.64 25.92 -9.96
CA LEU A 74 25.23 26.11 -10.29
C LEU A 74 24.39 25.00 -9.66
N ILE A 75 23.31 25.39 -8.99
CA ILE A 75 22.29 24.50 -8.45
C ILE A 75 21.01 24.77 -9.22
N ASP A 76 20.53 23.75 -9.93
CA ASP A 76 19.31 23.85 -10.72
C ASP A 76 18.06 24.06 -9.84
N PRO A 77 17.07 24.84 -10.30
CA PRO A 77 15.78 24.94 -9.62
C PRO A 77 15.04 23.60 -9.70
N LEU A 78 14.70 23.01 -8.55
CA LEU A 78 13.88 21.80 -8.45
C LEU A 78 12.48 22.15 -7.93
N ARG A 79 11.44 21.92 -8.74
CA ARG A 79 10.02 22.22 -8.40
C ARG A 79 9.82 23.68 -7.96
N SER A 80 9.45 23.90 -6.69
CA SER A 80 9.24 25.23 -6.09
C SER A 80 10.54 25.90 -5.65
N ALA A 81 11.68 25.20 -5.63
CA ALA A 81 12.98 25.77 -5.28
C ALA A 81 13.48 26.77 -6.34
N GLY A 82 14.26 27.75 -5.89
CA GLY A 82 14.66 28.90 -6.69
C GLY A 82 15.81 28.65 -7.66
N GLY A 83 16.67 27.68 -7.39
CA GLY A 83 18.00 27.57 -8.01
C GLY A 83 18.99 28.57 -7.41
N LEU A 84 20.27 28.23 -7.44
CA LEU A 84 21.37 29.03 -6.88
C LEU A 84 22.54 29.09 -7.88
N CYS A 85 23.26 30.20 -7.90
CA CYS A 85 24.43 30.38 -8.74
C CYS A 85 25.50 31.15 -7.97
N LEU A 86 26.70 30.60 -7.95
CA LEU A 86 27.91 31.26 -7.50
C LEU A 86 28.87 31.32 -8.68
N ALA A 87 29.30 32.51 -9.10
CA ALA A 87 30.17 32.69 -10.26
C ALA A 87 31.30 33.68 -9.95
N TRP A 88 32.50 33.44 -10.45
CA TRP A 88 33.67 34.27 -10.16
C TRP A 88 34.64 34.35 -11.34
N LYS A 89 35.44 35.41 -11.36
CA LYS A 89 36.42 35.67 -12.42
C LYS A 89 37.69 34.85 -12.25
N LEU A 90 38.45 34.75 -13.34
CA LEU A 90 39.79 34.19 -13.33
C LEU A 90 40.70 34.95 -12.35
N GLY A 91 41.44 34.23 -11.51
CA GLY A 91 42.32 34.80 -10.47
C GLY A 91 41.67 34.93 -9.08
N VAL A 92 40.41 34.52 -8.92
CA VAL A 92 39.76 34.33 -7.62
C VAL A 92 39.62 32.83 -7.37
N ASP A 93 40.15 32.36 -6.24
CA ASP A 93 39.92 30.99 -5.76
C ASP A 93 38.88 31.01 -4.64
N ILE A 94 37.91 30.10 -4.73
CA ILE A 94 36.82 29.95 -3.76
C ILE A 94 36.72 28.48 -3.39
N GLU A 95 36.71 28.22 -2.09
CA GLU A 95 36.37 26.91 -1.53
C GLU A 95 35.04 27.03 -0.79
N VAL A 96 34.12 26.11 -1.07
CA VAL A 96 32.80 26.07 -0.42
C VAL A 96 32.79 24.87 0.52
N GLU A 97 32.98 25.13 1.81
CA GLU A 97 32.92 24.08 2.84
C GLU A 97 31.50 23.97 3.43
N PRO A 98 30.93 22.76 3.49
CA PRO A 98 29.67 22.56 4.18
C PRO A 98 29.87 22.71 5.68
N THR A 99 28.98 23.45 6.36
CA THR A 99 28.97 23.50 7.81
C THR A 99 28.58 22.14 8.39
N THR A 100 29.13 21.79 9.57
CA THR A 100 28.78 20.58 10.33
C THR A 100 27.27 20.45 10.56
N ASP A 101 26.58 21.57 10.80
CA ASP A 101 25.12 21.63 10.91
C ASP A 101 24.40 21.23 9.61
N ASN A 102 24.90 21.68 8.45
CA ASN A 102 24.31 21.35 7.16
C ASN A 102 24.52 19.87 6.83
N VAL A 103 25.71 19.32 7.10
CA VAL A 103 25.99 17.90 6.92
C VAL A 103 25.05 17.05 7.78
N SER A 104 24.88 17.43 9.05
CA SER A 104 23.99 16.74 9.98
C SER A 104 22.52 16.79 9.54
N LYS A 105 22.05 17.95 9.07
CA LYS A 105 20.67 18.10 8.53
C LYS A 105 20.45 17.25 7.28
N VAL A 106 21.39 17.24 6.35
CA VAL A 106 21.30 16.43 5.12
C VAL A 106 21.23 14.93 5.48
N ASN A 107 22.08 14.47 6.40
CA ASN A 107 22.07 13.08 6.84
C ASN A 107 20.73 12.69 7.50
N ASN A 108 20.18 13.53 8.38
CA ASN A 108 18.89 13.26 9.03
C ASN A 108 17.74 13.19 8.01
N ILE A 109 17.69 14.14 7.07
CA ILE A 109 16.65 14.13 6.02
C ILE A 109 16.80 12.91 5.11
N GLN A 110 18.03 12.49 4.81
CA GLN A 110 18.28 11.29 4.02
C GLN A 110 17.79 10.03 4.74
N LEU A 111 18.04 9.92 6.06
CA LEU A 111 17.53 8.81 6.87
C LEU A 111 16.00 8.79 6.91
N GLU A 112 15.35 9.93 7.14
CA GLU A 112 13.89 10.05 7.11
C GLU A 112 13.33 9.63 5.74
N LEU A 113 13.95 10.08 4.65
CA LEU A 113 13.55 9.70 3.30
C LEU A 113 13.67 8.19 3.05
N ASP A 114 14.78 7.59 3.46
CA ASP A 114 15.01 6.15 3.30
C ASP A 114 14.00 5.32 4.12
N GLU A 115 13.61 5.80 5.30
CA GLU A 115 12.54 5.18 6.08
C GLU A 115 11.17 5.27 5.40
N GLU A 116 10.80 6.44 4.87
CA GLU A 116 9.53 6.60 4.14
C GLU A 116 9.47 5.74 2.89
N LEU A 117 10.57 5.66 2.13
CA LEU A 117 10.66 4.80 0.95
C LEU A 117 10.47 3.32 1.31
N LYS A 118 11.08 2.85 2.41
CA LYS A 118 10.88 1.48 2.91
C LYS A 118 9.42 1.22 3.32
N ARG A 119 8.76 2.18 3.97
CA ARG A 119 7.33 2.05 4.32
C ARG A 119 6.46 2.00 3.07
N GLU A 120 6.72 2.85 2.09
CA GLU A 120 6.00 2.86 0.83
C GLU A 120 6.18 1.53 0.08
N GLU A 121 7.42 1.01 0.01
CA GLU A 121 7.74 -0.29 -0.57
C GLU A 121 6.94 -1.42 0.09
N SER A 122 6.90 -1.46 1.42
CA SER A 122 6.11 -2.45 2.17
C SER A 122 4.63 -2.42 1.79
N ILE A 123 4.04 -1.23 1.63
CA ILE A 123 2.64 -1.07 1.21
C ILE A 123 2.43 -1.61 -0.21
N TRP A 124 3.35 -1.33 -1.13
CA TRP A 124 3.26 -1.80 -2.51
C TRP A 124 3.43 -3.31 -2.62
N LEU A 125 4.32 -3.89 -1.83
CA LEU A 125 4.50 -5.34 -1.73
C LEU A 125 3.21 -6.02 -1.27
N ASP A 126 2.62 -5.57 -0.16
CA ASP A 126 1.36 -6.11 0.36
C ASP A 126 0.22 -6.01 -0.66
N ARG A 127 0.13 -4.88 -1.39
CA ARG A 127 -0.87 -4.66 -2.45
C ARG A 127 -0.65 -5.54 -3.68
N SER A 128 0.61 -5.80 -4.04
CA SER A 128 0.96 -6.60 -5.22
C SER A 128 0.65 -8.09 -5.04
N ARG A 129 0.59 -8.58 -3.78
CA ARG A 129 0.42 -10.00 -3.44
C ARG A 129 1.50 -10.91 -4.04
N LEU A 130 2.67 -10.38 -4.37
CA LEU A 130 3.82 -11.18 -4.83
C LEU A 130 4.46 -11.90 -3.63
N GLN A 131 4.73 -13.20 -3.78
CA GLN A 131 5.33 -14.03 -2.72
C GLN A 131 6.85 -13.88 -2.61
N ARG A 132 7.50 -13.30 -3.63
CA ARG A 132 8.95 -13.18 -3.67
C ARG A 132 9.34 -11.94 -4.47
N ILE A 133 10.15 -11.08 -3.87
CA ILE A 133 10.90 -10.03 -4.55
C ILE A 133 12.08 -10.74 -5.21
N PHE A 134 12.24 -10.64 -6.53
CA PHE A 134 13.57 -10.85 -7.10
C PHE A 134 14.40 -9.66 -6.62
N GLU A 135 15.34 -9.93 -5.71
CA GLU A 135 16.19 -8.94 -5.03
C GLU A 135 16.57 -7.77 -5.95
N GLY A 136 16.21 -6.55 -5.54
CA GLY A 136 16.69 -5.30 -6.18
C GLY A 136 15.62 -4.36 -6.75
N ASP A 137 14.34 -4.76 -6.85
CA ASP A 137 13.32 -3.93 -7.52
C ASP A 137 12.58 -2.97 -6.56
N ILE A 138 13.10 -1.74 -6.47
CA ILE A 138 12.49 -0.59 -5.77
C ILE A 138 11.28 -0.08 -6.56
N ASN A 139 10.09 0.04 -5.93
CA ASN A 139 8.89 0.77 -6.41
C ASN A 139 8.83 0.96 -7.95
N THR A 140 8.91 -0.14 -8.70
CA THR A 140 9.10 -0.07 -10.15
C THR A 140 7.77 0.15 -10.87
N LYS A 141 7.85 0.68 -12.08
CA LYS A 141 6.73 0.75 -13.04
C LYS A 141 6.00 -0.59 -13.17
N PHE A 142 6.71 -1.71 -12.97
CA PHE A 142 6.14 -3.05 -12.95
C PHE A 142 5.05 -3.21 -11.89
N PHE A 143 5.31 -2.90 -10.61
CA PHE A 143 4.31 -3.02 -9.54
C PHE A 143 3.05 -2.19 -9.84
N HIS A 144 3.23 -0.95 -10.31
CA HIS A 144 2.10 -0.11 -10.70
C HIS A 144 1.30 -0.69 -11.86
N LEU A 145 1.96 -1.22 -12.90
CA LEU A 145 1.28 -1.84 -14.04
C LEU A 145 0.52 -3.10 -13.61
N THR A 146 1.11 -3.97 -12.79
CA THR A 146 0.43 -5.17 -12.27
C THR A 146 -0.82 -4.81 -11.49
N ILE A 147 -0.77 -3.75 -10.68
CA ILE A 147 -1.92 -3.24 -9.93
C ILE A 147 -2.98 -2.66 -10.87
N ILE A 148 -2.59 -1.89 -11.88
CA ILE A 148 -3.52 -1.33 -12.88
C ILE A 148 -4.25 -2.44 -13.63
N VAL A 149 -3.52 -3.47 -14.09
CA VAL A 149 -4.11 -4.63 -14.79
C VAL A 149 -5.09 -5.37 -13.88
N ARG A 150 -4.73 -5.60 -12.61
CA ARG A 150 -5.64 -6.20 -11.62
C ARG A 150 -6.87 -5.33 -11.36
N ARG A 151 -6.71 -4.02 -11.22
CA ARG A 151 -7.83 -3.08 -11.01
C ARG A 151 -8.80 -3.12 -12.19
N ARG A 152 -8.28 -3.13 -13.43
CA ARG A 152 -9.12 -3.25 -14.64
C ARG A 152 -9.85 -4.59 -14.68
N ARG A 153 -9.16 -5.70 -14.42
CA ARG A 153 -9.76 -7.04 -14.42
C ARG A 153 -10.84 -7.22 -13.33
N ASN A 154 -10.66 -6.56 -12.19
CA ASN A 154 -11.61 -6.63 -11.06
C ASN A 154 -12.69 -5.55 -11.12
N ALA A 155 -12.64 -4.63 -12.08
CA ALA A 155 -13.66 -3.61 -12.25
C ALA A 155 -14.92 -4.24 -12.85
N ILE A 156 -16.06 -4.01 -12.19
CA ILE A 156 -17.36 -4.42 -12.68
C ILE A 156 -18.05 -3.17 -13.19
N GLU A 157 -18.05 -2.98 -14.51
CA GLU A 157 -18.67 -1.82 -15.17
C GLU A 157 -20.14 -2.05 -15.45
N PHE A 158 -20.45 -3.25 -15.96
CA PHE A 158 -21.80 -3.67 -16.33
C PHE A 158 -22.10 -5.02 -15.70
N PHE A 159 -23.34 -5.18 -15.29
CA PHE A 159 -23.82 -6.39 -14.65
C PHE A 159 -25.22 -6.71 -15.16
N LYS A 160 -25.51 -7.99 -15.38
CA LYS A 160 -26.81 -8.43 -15.88
C LYS A 160 -27.64 -8.99 -14.73
N THR A 161 -28.85 -8.45 -14.53
CA THR A 161 -29.77 -8.90 -13.49
C THR A 161 -30.44 -10.23 -13.86
N SER A 162 -31.16 -10.82 -12.91
CA SER A 162 -32.00 -12.01 -13.14
C SER A 162 -33.06 -11.78 -14.22
N ASP A 163 -33.55 -10.54 -14.34
CA ASP A 163 -34.55 -10.14 -15.33
C ASP A 163 -33.93 -9.77 -16.69
N GLU A 164 -32.67 -10.17 -16.91
CA GLU A 164 -31.91 -9.95 -18.13
C GLU A 164 -31.62 -8.48 -18.47
N VAL A 165 -31.79 -7.57 -17.49
CA VAL A 165 -31.53 -6.13 -17.63
C VAL A 165 -30.08 -5.81 -17.29
N TRP A 166 -29.45 -4.94 -18.09
CA TRP A 166 -28.10 -4.45 -17.80
C TRP A 166 -28.14 -3.26 -16.84
N VAL A 167 -27.44 -3.39 -15.72
CA VAL A 167 -27.20 -2.30 -14.77
C VAL A 167 -25.74 -1.89 -14.80
N SER A 168 -25.52 -0.60 -14.58
CA SER A 168 -24.20 -0.01 -14.43
C SER A 168 -24.18 0.83 -13.15
N SER A 169 -22.99 1.17 -12.66
CA SER A 169 -22.74 1.87 -11.39
C SER A 169 -22.71 0.99 -10.15
N ARG A 170 -21.91 1.41 -9.15
CA ARG A 170 -21.59 0.60 -7.96
C ARG A 170 -22.80 0.21 -7.12
N LYS A 171 -23.74 1.14 -6.90
CA LYS A 171 -24.88 0.91 -5.99
C LYS A 171 -25.86 -0.14 -6.56
N PRO A 172 -26.40 0.01 -7.79
CA PRO A 172 -27.26 -1.02 -8.38
C PRO A 172 -26.60 -2.39 -8.46
N ILE A 173 -25.30 -2.44 -8.82
CA ILE A 173 -24.54 -3.70 -8.84
C ILE A 173 -24.46 -4.29 -7.42
N GLY A 174 -24.11 -3.49 -6.42
CA GLY A 174 -24.03 -3.93 -5.02
C GLY A 174 -25.37 -4.45 -4.49
N ASP A 175 -26.46 -3.77 -4.82
CA ASP A 175 -27.83 -4.18 -4.44
C ASP A 175 -28.16 -5.55 -5.05
N CYS A 176 -27.81 -5.81 -6.32
CA CYS A 176 -28.01 -7.13 -6.94
C CYS A 176 -27.28 -8.27 -6.20
N PHE A 177 -26.07 -8.03 -5.71
CA PHE A 177 -25.34 -9.04 -4.92
C PHE A 177 -25.97 -9.22 -3.54
N ASN A 178 -26.38 -8.13 -2.89
CA ASN A 178 -27.03 -8.19 -1.58
C ASN A 178 -28.35 -8.96 -1.68
N ASP A 179 -29.20 -8.65 -2.65
CA ASP A 179 -30.50 -9.31 -2.85
C ASP A 179 -30.31 -10.80 -3.16
N HIS A 180 -29.34 -11.14 -4.00
CA HIS A 180 -29.02 -12.53 -4.30
C HIS A 180 -28.62 -13.32 -3.05
N PHE A 181 -27.71 -12.80 -2.22
CA PHE A 181 -27.30 -13.49 -1.00
C PHE A 181 -28.39 -13.47 0.06
N HIS A 182 -29.15 -12.38 0.18
CA HIS A 182 -30.30 -12.31 1.06
C HIS A 182 -31.29 -13.44 0.71
N ASN A 183 -31.61 -13.63 -0.57
CA ASN A 183 -32.50 -14.69 -1.02
C ASN A 183 -31.91 -16.09 -0.78
N ILE A 184 -30.61 -16.31 -1.03
CA ILE A 184 -29.95 -17.60 -0.75
C ILE A 184 -29.99 -17.96 0.74
N PHE A 185 -29.81 -16.98 1.61
CA PHE A 185 -29.77 -17.19 3.06
C PHE A 185 -31.14 -17.03 3.72
N THR A 186 -32.19 -16.74 2.96
CA THR A 186 -33.57 -16.72 3.44
C THR A 186 -34.16 -18.12 3.30
N SER A 187 -34.70 -18.66 4.39
CA SER A 187 -35.38 -19.95 4.37
C SER A 187 -36.58 -19.90 3.44
N THR A 188 -36.79 -20.98 2.68
CA THR A 188 -38.03 -21.18 1.91
C THR A 188 -39.17 -21.73 2.79
N ASP A 189 -38.95 -21.82 4.10
CA ASP A 189 -39.84 -22.47 5.07
C ASP A 189 -40.28 -23.88 4.63
N PRO A 190 -39.32 -24.80 4.38
CA PRO A 190 -39.66 -26.14 3.92
C PRO A 190 -40.40 -26.91 5.02
N SER A 191 -41.45 -27.63 4.65
CA SER A 191 -42.13 -28.58 5.53
C SER A 191 -41.26 -29.83 5.72
N PHE A 192 -40.97 -30.17 6.96
CA PHE A 192 -40.23 -31.37 7.32
C PHE A 192 -41.19 -32.48 7.74
N PRO A 193 -40.98 -33.74 7.30
CA PRO A 193 -41.72 -34.87 7.82
C PRO A 193 -41.59 -34.96 9.35
N PRO A 194 -42.68 -35.27 10.08
CA PRO A 194 -42.63 -35.38 11.54
C PRO A 194 -41.78 -36.56 12.02
N ASP A 195 -41.55 -37.57 11.19
CA ASP A 195 -40.91 -38.84 11.54
C ASP A 195 -39.39 -38.87 11.20
N LEU A 196 -38.72 -37.72 11.19
CA LEU A 196 -37.27 -37.65 10.95
C LEU A 196 -36.45 -38.09 12.18
N ASP A 197 -37.07 -38.11 13.36
CA ASP A 197 -36.44 -38.52 14.60
C ASP A 197 -36.10 -40.02 14.56
N ASN A 198 -34.89 -40.38 14.98
CA ASN A 198 -34.31 -41.74 14.98
C ASN A 198 -33.81 -42.30 13.63
N LEU A 199 -33.77 -41.51 12.56
CA LEU A 199 -33.11 -41.93 11.30
C LEU A 199 -31.59 -42.07 11.42
N ILE A 200 -30.99 -41.40 12.40
CA ILE A 200 -29.54 -41.39 12.63
C ILE A 200 -29.28 -41.74 14.09
N SER A 201 -28.43 -42.73 14.33
CA SER A 201 -27.99 -43.05 15.69
C SER A 201 -27.06 -41.96 16.22
N PRO A 202 -27.21 -41.51 17.47
CA PRO A 202 -26.32 -40.51 18.06
C PRO A 202 -24.89 -41.05 18.17
N VAL A 203 -23.96 -40.38 17.50
CA VAL A 203 -22.54 -40.80 17.44
C VAL A 203 -21.62 -39.92 18.32
N VAL A 204 -22.13 -38.78 18.79
CA VAL A 204 -21.38 -37.83 19.62
C VAL A 204 -21.51 -38.24 21.08
N THR A 205 -20.39 -38.57 21.71
CA THR A 205 -20.34 -38.97 23.12
C THR A 205 -20.42 -37.76 24.06
N ALA A 206 -20.70 -38.00 25.35
CA ALA A 206 -20.64 -36.94 26.36
C ALA A 206 -19.25 -36.29 26.46
N GLU A 207 -18.19 -37.08 26.27
CA GLU A 207 -16.79 -36.59 26.23
C GLU A 207 -16.56 -35.69 25.01
N ASP A 208 -17.05 -36.09 23.83
CA ASP A 208 -16.97 -35.26 22.63
C ASP A 208 -17.69 -33.91 22.85
N ASN A 209 -18.88 -33.93 23.44
CA ASN A 209 -19.63 -32.71 23.77
C ASN A 209 -18.88 -31.82 24.78
N HIS A 210 -18.26 -32.41 25.80
CA HIS A 210 -17.47 -31.65 26.77
C HIS A 210 -16.30 -30.94 26.10
N MET A 211 -15.58 -31.64 25.22
CA MET A 211 -14.47 -31.08 24.45
C MET A 211 -14.93 -29.99 23.47
N LEU A 212 -16.02 -30.23 22.72
CA LEU A 212 -16.55 -29.25 21.75
C LEU A 212 -16.99 -27.95 22.43
N CYS A 213 -17.64 -28.06 23.58
CA CYS A 213 -18.23 -26.92 24.31
C CYS A 213 -17.29 -26.28 25.36
N ALA A 214 -16.08 -26.81 25.58
CA ALA A 214 -15.15 -26.27 26.55
C ALA A 214 -14.78 -24.80 26.25
N ILE A 215 -14.62 -23.96 27.27
CA ILE A 215 -14.15 -22.58 27.06
C ILE A 215 -12.64 -22.64 26.72
N PRO A 216 -12.18 -22.06 25.60
CA PRO A 216 -10.79 -22.10 25.20
C PRO A 216 -9.90 -21.28 26.16
N ASP A 217 -8.71 -21.80 26.45
CA ASP A 217 -7.72 -21.10 27.29
C ASP A 217 -6.84 -20.13 26.48
N GLU A 218 -5.99 -19.36 27.16
CA GLU A 218 -5.05 -18.44 26.48
C GLU A 218 -4.13 -19.19 25.51
N ALA A 219 -3.73 -20.42 25.83
CA ALA A 219 -2.80 -21.20 25.02
C ALA A 219 -3.43 -21.63 23.68
N GLU A 220 -4.65 -22.17 23.70
CA GLU A 220 -5.41 -22.56 22.51
C GLU A 220 -5.68 -21.36 21.60
N ILE A 221 -6.05 -20.22 22.18
CA ILE A 221 -6.30 -18.97 21.43
C ILE A 221 -5.00 -18.48 20.78
N LYS A 222 -3.90 -18.42 21.54
CA LYS A 222 -2.61 -17.95 21.04
C LYS A 222 -2.06 -18.88 19.95
N GLU A 223 -2.17 -20.19 20.14
CA GLU A 223 -1.77 -21.17 19.13
C GLU A 223 -2.59 -21.02 17.85
N THR A 224 -3.90 -20.81 17.97
CA THR A 224 -4.80 -20.56 16.83
C THR A 224 -4.34 -19.35 16.03
N ILE A 225 -3.99 -18.23 16.69
CA ILE A 225 -3.45 -17.03 16.03
C ILE A 225 -2.11 -17.34 15.36
N ASN A 226 -1.22 -18.08 16.01
CA ASN A 226 0.11 -18.41 15.48
C ASN A 226 0.04 -19.23 14.19
N ARG A 227 -0.93 -20.15 14.09
CA ARG A 227 -1.18 -20.95 12.88
C ARG A 227 -1.77 -20.13 11.72
N MET A 228 -2.34 -18.96 11.98
CA MET A 228 -2.87 -18.09 10.92
C MET A 228 -1.75 -17.41 10.14
N GLY A 229 -1.97 -17.26 8.83
CA GLY A 229 -1.08 -16.52 7.95
C GLY A 229 -1.14 -15.01 8.21
N GLU A 230 0.03 -14.37 8.30
CA GLU A 230 0.18 -12.98 8.76
C GLU A 230 -0.36 -11.94 7.78
N HIS A 231 -0.06 -12.12 6.50
CA HIS A 231 -0.40 -11.17 5.44
C HIS A 231 -1.77 -11.44 4.80
N LYS A 232 -2.70 -12.07 5.52
CA LYS A 232 -4.08 -12.26 5.02
C LYS A 232 -4.84 -10.94 5.06
N ALA A 233 -5.79 -10.76 4.14
CA ALA A 233 -6.60 -9.55 4.08
C ALA A 233 -7.40 -9.35 5.40
N PRO A 234 -7.41 -8.12 5.95
CA PRO A 234 -8.15 -7.80 7.17
C PRO A 234 -9.66 -7.73 6.90
N GLY A 235 -10.44 -7.72 7.98
CA GLY A 235 -11.88 -7.43 7.91
C GLY A 235 -12.16 -5.93 7.86
N PRO A 236 -13.42 -5.52 8.10
CA PRO A 236 -13.79 -4.10 8.22
C PRO A 236 -12.97 -3.30 9.24
N ASP A 237 -12.45 -3.94 10.28
CA ASP A 237 -11.62 -3.31 11.32
C ASP A 237 -10.21 -2.90 10.84
N GLY A 238 -9.79 -3.37 9.66
CA GLY A 238 -8.46 -3.11 9.09
C GLY A 238 -7.31 -3.85 9.79
N MET A 239 -7.59 -4.67 10.82
CA MET A 239 -6.56 -5.33 11.61
C MET A 239 -6.18 -6.68 11.00
N THR A 240 -4.89 -6.85 10.71
CA THR A 240 -4.34 -8.09 10.15
C THR A 240 -3.94 -9.07 11.25
N VAL A 241 -3.69 -10.32 10.89
CA VAL A 241 -3.15 -11.31 11.84
C VAL A 241 -1.78 -10.88 12.36
N LEU A 242 -0.95 -10.26 11.50
CA LEU A 242 0.35 -9.71 11.89
C LEU A 242 0.23 -8.72 13.06
N PHE A 243 -0.75 -7.81 13.03
CA PHE A 243 -1.01 -6.87 14.12
C PHE A 243 -1.19 -7.59 15.46
N TYR A 244 -2.02 -8.64 15.49
CA TYR A 244 -2.30 -9.40 16.70
C TYR A 244 -1.10 -10.21 17.20
N LYS A 245 -0.26 -10.73 16.29
CA LYS A 245 0.99 -11.41 16.68
C LYS A 245 2.00 -10.42 17.26
N THR A 246 2.22 -9.30 16.59
CA THR A 246 3.19 -8.27 17.00
C THR A 246 2.81 -7.62 18.32
N TYR A 247 1.53 -7.27 18.50
CA TYR A 247 1.03 -6.56 19.66
C TYR A 247 0.24 -7.46 20.61
N TRP A 248 0.56 -8.76 20.66
CA TRP A 248 -0.15 -9.73 21.51
C TRP A 248 -0.18 -9.29 22.97
N ASN A 249 0.95 -8.83 23.52
CA ASN A 249 1.03 -8.43 24.93
C ASN A 249 0.08 -7.26 25.29
N ILE A 250 -0.30 -6.45 24.30
CA ILE A 250 -1.23 -5.33 24.46
C ILE A 250 -2.67 -5.80 24.23
N THR A 251 -2.90 -6.61 23.20
CA THR A 251 -4.24 -6.97 22.71
C THR A 251 -4.82 -8.24 23.32
N LYS A 252 -3.99 -9.08 23.97
CA LYS A 252 -4.37 -10.42 24.45
C LYS A 252 -5.59 -10.41 25.35
N LEU A 253 -5.67 -9.48 26.31
CA LEU A 253 -6.75 -9.46 27.28
C LEU A 253 -8.10 -9.26 26.60
N THR A 254 -8.17 -8.32 25.66
CA THR A 254 -9.38 -8.03 24.88
C THR A 254 -9.81 -9.22 24.03
N ILE A 255 -8.85 -9.89 23.37
CA ILE A 255 -9.14 -11.02 22.49
C ILE A 255 -9.59 -12.23 23.31
N ILE A 256 -8.86 -12.57 24.37
CA ILE A 256 -9.18 -13.70 25.25
C ILE A 256 -10.58 -13.51 25.83
N ASN A 257 -10.87 -12.35 26.40
CA ASN A 257 -12.19 -12.06 26.95
C ASN A 257 -13.29 -12.15 25.89
N SER A 258 -13.05 -11.61 24.69
CA SER A 258 -14.03 -11.66 23.60
C SER A 258 -14.30 -13.09 23.14
N VAL A 259 -13.27 -13.92 22.99
CA VAL A 259 -13.41 -15.32 22.55
C VAL A 259 -14.07 -16.13 23.65
N GLN A 260 -13.60 -16.06 24.89
CA GLN A 260 -14.16 -16.80 26.01
C GLN A 260 -15.62 -16.41 26.29
N SER A 261 -15.95 -15.12 26.20
CA SER A 261 -17.35 -14.65 26.31
C SER A 261 -18.25 -15.29 25.23
N PHE A 262 -17.76 -15.44 24.00
CA PHE A 262 -18.52 -16.11 22.96
C PHE A 262 -18.78 -17.58 23.32
N PHE A 263 -17.77 -18.32 23.78
CA PHE A 263 -17.92 -19.72 24.16
C PHE A 263 -18.76 -19.92 25.44
N ALA A 264 -18.75 -18.95 26.36
CA ALA A 264 -19.53 -19.01 27.59
C ALA A 264 -21.02 -18.68 27.39
N TYR A 265 -21.33 -17.68 26.55
CA TYR A 265 -22.68 -17.13 26.44
C TYR A 265 -23.33 -17.29 25.06
N GLY A 266 -22.59 -17.74 24.04
CA GLY A 266 -23.08 -17.89 22.67
C GLY A 266 -23.37 -16.56 21.97
N PHE A 267 -22.83 -15.44 22.48
CA PHE A 267 -23.11 -14.11 21.96
C PHE A 267 -21.89 -13.50 21.25
N LEU A 268 -22.13 -12.90 20.08
CA LEU A 268 -21.15 -12.17 19.29
C LEU A 268 -21.67 -10.77 18.96
N LEU A 269 -20.83 -9.74 19.13
CA LEU A 269 -21.17 -8.37 18.77
C LEU A 269 -21.40 -8.24 17.25
N LYS A 270 -22.38 -7.42 16.84
CA LYS A 270 -22.73 -7.22 15.43
C LYS A 270 -21.54 -6.72 14.61
N GLU A 271 -20.76 -5.81 15.19
CA GLU A 271 -19.57 -5.22 14.59
C GLU A 271 -18.49 -6.26 14.32
N GLN A 272 -18.38 -7.28 15.18
CA GLN A 272 -17.44 -8.39 14.98
C GLN A 272 -17.87 -9.32 13.85
N ASN A 273 -19.18 -9.37 13.58
CA ASN A 273 -19.77 -10.14 12.48
C ASN A 273 -19.89 -9.36 11.16
N HIS A 274 -19.53 -8.06 11.13
CA HIS A 274 -19.45 -7.34 9.88
C HIS A 274 -18.33 -7.91 9.01
N THR A 275 -18.61 -8.08 7.71
CA THR A 275 -17.65 -8.61 6.73
C THR A 275 -17.62 -7.75 5.48
N LEU A 276 -16.43 -7.58 4.89
CA LEU A 276 -16.34 -6.99 3.55
C LEU A 276 -16.46 -8.09 2.49
N LEU A 277 -17.47 -8.00 1.63
CA LEU A 277 -17.61 -8.90 0.50
C LEU A 277 -16.69 -8.46 -0.64
N THR A 278 -15.75 -9.34 -1.01
CA THR A 278 -14.87 -9.15 -2.16
C THR A 278 -15.28 -10.10 -3.28
N LEU A 279 -15.41 -9.58 -4.49
CA LEU A 279 -15.82 -10.34 -5.67
C LEU A 279 -14.60 -10.67 -6.53
N ILE A 280 -14.35 -11.96 -6.75
CA ILE A 280 -13.28 -12.44 -7.62
C ILE A 280 -13.89 -13.07 -8.87
N PRO A 281 -13.59 -12.58 -10.09
CA PRO A 281 -14.16 -13.15 -11.31
C PRO A 281 -13.64 -14.58 -11.56
N LYS A 282 -14.55 -15.51 -11.87
CA LYS A 282 -14.24 -16.90 -12.22
C LYS A 282 -13.79 -17.06 -13.69
N SER A 283 -14.26 -16.16 -14.55
CA SER A 283 -13.99 -16.15 -16.00
C SER A 283 -13.57 -14.75 -16.47
N ALA A 284 -13.18 -14.61 -17.74
CA ALA A 284 -12.71 -13.35 -18.30
C ALA A 284 -13.81 -12.28 -18.43
N ASN A 285 -15.05 -12.70 -18.75
CA ASN A 285 -16.18 -11.81 -19.00
C ASN A 285 -17.36 -12.15 -18.06
N PRO A 286 -17.26 -11.84 -16.78
CA PRO A 286 -18.27 -12.20 -15.78
C PRO A 286 -19.49 -11.26 -15.83
N THR A 287 -20.63 -11.78 -16.29
CA THR A 287 -21.88 -11.02 -16.46
C THR A 287 -22.95 -11.21 -15.37
N SER A 288 -22.84 -12.22 -14.51
CA SER A 288 -23.86 -12.59 -13.50
C SER A 288 -23.22 -12.90 -12.14
N VAL A 289 -24.02 -12.97 -11.07
CA VAL A 289 -23.51 -13.21 -9.70
C VAL A 289 -22.69 -14.50 -9.64
N ASN A 290 -23.19 -15.56 -10.31
CA ASN A 290 -22.57 -16.88 -10.33
C ASN A 290 -21.19 -16.90 -10.99
N HIS A 291 -20.88 -15.91 -11.85
CA HIS A 291 -19.57 -15.75 -12.48
C HIS A 291 -18.51 -15.15 -11.53
N TYR A 292 -18.91 -14.75 -10.33
CA TYR A 292 -18.00 -14.30 -9.29
C TYR A 292 -17.89 -15.34 -8.18
N ARG A 293 -16.70 -15.44 -7.60
CA ARG A 293 -16.45 -16.08 -6.32
C ARG A 293 -16.44 -14.98 -5.27
N THR A 294 -17.45 -14.96 -4.42
CA THR A 294 -17.51 -14.05 -3.28
C THR A 294 -16.61 -14.56 -2.18
N ILE A 295 -15.82 -13.66 -1.60
CA ILE A 295 -14.99 -13.91 -0.42
C ILE A 295 -15.42 -12.93 0.66
N SER A 296 -15.83 -13.46 1.81
CA SER A 296 -16.10 -12.66 3.01
C SER A 296 -14.82 -12.41 3.77
N LEU A 297 -14.41 -11.15 3.84
CA LEU A 297 -13.29 -10.72 4.66
C LEU A 297 -13.80 -10.41 6.08
N CYS A 298 -13.70 -11.41 6.96
CA CYS A 298 -14.08 -11.28 8.36
C CYS A 298 -12.96 -10.68 9.22
N ASN A 299 -13.35 -10.04 10.33
CA ASN A 299 -12.41 -9.62 11.37
C ASN A 299 -11.63 -10.82 11.93
N VAL A 300 -10.42 -10.59 12.42
CA VAL A 300 -9.56 -11.67 12.92
C VAL A 300 -10.17 -12.35 14.15
N THR A 301 -10.83 -11.60 15.04
CA THR A 301 -11.51 -12.18 16.21
C THR A 301 -12.56 -13.22 15.81
N TYR A 302 -13.37 -12.92 14.78
CA TYR A 302 -14.31 -13.89 14.21
C TYR A 302 -13.59 -15.13 13.67
N LYS A 303 -12.49 -14.92 12.91
CA LYS A 303 -11.69 -16.02 12.36
C LYS A 303 -11.09 -16.91 13.45
N ILE A 304 -10.70 -16.36 14.60
CA ILE A 304 -10.20 -17.13 15.75
C ILE A 304 -11.30 -18.06 16.26
N ILE A 305 -12.49 -17.53 16.52
CA ILE A 305 -13.64 -18.29 16.99
C ILE A 305 -13.97 -19.42 15.99
N SER A 306 -14.14 -19.09 14.71
CA SER A 306 -14.44 -20.08 13.68
C SER A 306 -13.34 -21.14 13.52
N ALA A 307 -12.07 -20.76 13.67
CA ALA A 307 -10.95 -21.69 13.58
C ALA A 307 -10.92 -22.67 14.76
N ILE A 308 -11.17 -22.20 16.00
CA ILE A 308 -11.29 -23.07 17.17
C ILE A 308 -12.42 -24.08 16.97
N LEU A 309 -13.61 -23.60 16.60
CA LEU A 309 -14.77 -24.48 16.33
C LEU A 309 -14.46 -25.51 15.25
N ALA A 310 -13.88 -25.09 14.13
CA ALA A 310 -13.52 -25.99 13.03
C ALA A 310 -12.48 -27.03 13.45
N ASN A 311 -11.46 -26.64 14.23
CA ASN A 311 -10.42 -27.55 14.70
C ASN A 311 -10.97 -28.60 15.66
N ARG A 312 -11.91 -28.24 16.54
CA ARG A 312 -12.56 -29.17 17.46
C ARG A 312 -13.51 -30.12 16.72
N LEU A 313 -14.33 -29.61 15.79
CA LEU A 313 -15.17 -30.44 14.93
C LEU A 313 -14.35 -31.43 14.09
N LYS A 314 -13.19 -31.00 13.61
CA LYS A 314 -12.26 -31.84 12.84
C LYS A 314 -11.84 -33.10 13.60
N ALA A 315 -11.70 -33.04 14.92
CA ALA A 315 -11.30 -34.19 15.75
C ALA A 315 -12.34 -35.33 15.71
N ILE A 316 -13.62 -35.00 15.59
CA ILE A 316 -14.72 -35.97 15.60
C ILE A 316 -15.33 -36.20 14.22
N LEU A 317 -14.83 -35.53 13.18
CA LEU A 317 -15.39 -35.55 11.84
C LEU A 317 -15.53 -36.96 11.24
N HIS A 318 -14.61 -37.86 11.59
CA HIS A 318 -14.61 -39.26 11.17
C HIS A 318 -15.81 -40.06 11.71
N LYS A 319 -16.41 -39.62 12.84
CA LYS A 319 -17.63 -40.20 13.42
C LYS A 319 -18.89 -39.66 12.74
N LEU A 320 -18.84 -38.41 12.27
CA LEU A 320 -20.00 -37.67 11.78
C LEU A 320 -20.25 -37.87 10.29
N ILE A 321 -19.18 -38.08 9.51
CA ILE A 321 -19.26 -38.06 8.05
C ILE A 321 -19.04 -39.45 7.46
N SER A 322 -19.90 -39.81 6.51
CA SER A 322 -19.80 -41.04 5.73
C SER A 322 -18.40 -41.25 5.15
N PRO A 323 -17.87 -42.49 5.12
CA PRO A 323 -16.62 -42.83 4.44
C PRO A 323 -16.57 -42.39 2.98
N LEU A 324 -17.73 -42.30 2.31
CA LEU A 324 -17.86 -41.95 0.89
C LEU A 324 -17.71 -40.45 0.59
N GLN A 325 -17.69 -39.61 1.61
CA GLN A 325 -17.43 -38.18 1.42
C GLN A 325 -15.91 -37.95 1.43
N ALA A 326 -15.33 -37.58 0.28
CA ALA A 326 -13.89 -37.35 0.17
C ALA A 326 -13.46 -35.88 0.33
N ALA A 327 -14.32 -34.93 -0.04
CA ALA A 327 -13.94 -33.52 -0.03
C ALA A 327 -13.83 -32.95 1.39
N PHE A 328 -12.78 -32.16 1.63
CA PHE A 328 -12.54 -31.40 2.87
C PHE A 328 -12.31 -32.25 4.14
N ILE A 329 -11.97 -33.52 4.00
CA ILE A 329 -11.65 -34.42 5.13
C ILE A 329 -10.16 -34.77 5.06
N PRO A 330 -9.44 -34.72 6.20
CA PRO A 330 -8.04 -35.13 6.24
C PRO A 330 -7.85 -36.53 5.70
N ASN A 331 -6.79 -36.72 4.90
CA ASN A 331 -6.42 -38.01 4.32
C ASN A 331 -7.46 -38.63 3.37
N ARG A 332 -8.37 -37.82 2.80
CA ARG A 332 -9.25 -38.23 1.70
C ARG A 332 -9.02 -37.33 0.49
N LEU A 333 -8.88 -37.92 -0.69
CA LEU A 333 -8.67 -37.19 -1.94
C LEU A 333 -9.92 -37.29 -2.80
N ILE A 334 -10.22 -36.22 -3.54
CA ILE A 334 -11.38 -36.23 -4.45
C ILE A 334 -11.27 -37.29 -5.54
N SER A 335 -10.03 -37.69 -5.88
CA SER A 335 -9.73 -38.79 -6.79
C SER A 335 -10.18 -40.16 -6.27
N ASP A 336 -10.26 -40.34 -4.95
CA ASP A 336 -10.68 -41.61 -4.34
C ASP A 336 -12.14 -41.91 -4.71
N ASN A 337 -12.96 -40.87 -4.81
CA ASN A 337 -14.34 -40.99 -5.29
C ASN A 337 -14.42 -41.41 -6.75
N SER A 338 -13.45 -41.02 -7.59
CA SER A 338 -13.40 -41.46 -8.99
C SER A 338 -13.13 -42.96 -9.09
N ILE A 339 -12.27 -43.51 -8.21
CA ILE A 339 -11.99 -44.96 -8.15
C ILE A 339 -13.25 -45.70 -7.69
N LEU A 340 -13.90 -45.25 -6.62
CA LEU A 340 -15.15 -45.84 -6.13
C LEU A 340 -16.25 -45.87 -7.20
N VAL A 341 -16.41 -44.80 -7.98
CA VAL A 341 -17.37 -44.76 -9.09
C VAL A 341 -16.98 -45.72 -10.21
N GLN A 342 -15.69 -45.98 -10.42
CA GLN A 342 -15.19 -46.90 -11.45
C GLN A 342 -15.35 -48.38 -11.06
N GLU A 343 -15.43 -48.67 -9.76
CA GLU A 343 -15.63 -50.02 -9.20
C GLU A 343 -17.11 -50.42 -9.03
N ILE A 344 -18.06 -49.47 -9.16
CA ILE A 344 -19.52 -49.68 -9.12
C ILE A 344 -20.06 -49.98 -10.51
#